data_AF-A0A8T5IC41-F1
#
_entry.id   AF-A0A8T5IC41-F1
#
_cell.length_a   1.000
_cell.length_b   1.000
_cell.length_c   1.000
_cell.angle_alpha   90.00
_cell.angle_beta   90.00
_cell.angle_gamma   90.00
#
_symmetry.space_group_name_H-M   'P 1'
#
loop_
_entity.id
_entity.type
_entity.pdbx_description
1 polymer ?
#
loop_
_entity_poly.entity_id
_entity_poly.type
_entity_poly.pdbx_seq_one_letter_code
_entity_poly.pdbx_strand_id
1 'polypeptide(L)'
;MIAFSFIIVEPLQEIEKGIQEFPSRLLFFIIDPIFIIFIIILFSVGLIFLIIFKYKLHREYKRVEITKKEIKESPSPKTRKIYSEENEDEEINGKDPEEDIEDEESCESLPLENYQRSVNIKVNSNKRYFHKKDISKDEVKFLLAEGYQIKKYKNLLNCRMENFLLQPRHNESLTHLFLTHNISEFLEKEGIETELFTTKKPDIVFEIRGKGFAIEIETGSIFSKISRMKEKLEVLKSYDKWFFVVTDRNKVKKYKKYGDAVGKRYVKSRLDKFVKLVKKSQK
;
A
#
# COMPACT_ATOMS: atom_id res chain seq x y z
N MET A 1 -60.56 -29.82 28.90
CA MET A 1 -59.54 -28.78 29.20
C MET A 1 -58.68 -29.11 30.45
N ILE A 2 -58.68 -30.36 30.96
CA ILE A 2 -57.94 -30.76 32.18
C ILE A 2 -56.75 -31.70 31.87
N ALA A 3 -56.67 -32.26 30.66
CA ALA A 3 -55.60 -33.20 30.29
C ALA A 3 -54.29 -32.53 29.82
N PHE A 4 -54.30 -31.22 29.53
CA PHE A 4 -53.12 -30.50 29.04
C PHE A 4 -52.20 -29.97 30.16
N SER A 5 -52.71 -29.89 31.40
CA SER A 5 -51.93 -29.43 32.55
C SER A 5 -51.01 -30.51 33.13
N PHE A 6 -51.25 -31.80 32.87
CA PHE A 6 -50.39 -32.88 33.38
C PHE A 6 -49.11 -33.08 32.57
N ILE A 7 -49.13 -32.81 31.26
CA ILE A 7 -47.98 -33.06 30.37
C ILE A 7 -46.80 -32.08 30.62
N ILE A 8 -47.04 -30.94 31.26
CA ILE A 8 -46.02 -29.91 31.51
C ILE A 8 -45.45 -29.99 32.95
N VAL A 9 -46.14 -30.63 33.88
CA VAL A 9 -45.74 -30.63 35.31
C VAL A 9 -44.56 -31.57 35.59
N GLU A 10 -44.49 -32.72 34.93
CA GLU A 10 -43.38 -33.67 35.09
C GLU A 10 -42.01 -33.08 34.67
N PRO A 11 -41.84 -32.47 33.49
CA PRO A 11 -40.54 -31.91 33.10
C PRO A 11 -40.08 -30.74 33.98
N LEU A 12 -41.00 -29.99 34.60
CA LEU A 12 -40.66 -28.91 35.53
C LEU A 12 -40.06 -29.44 36.84
N GLN A 13 -40.57 -30.56 37.36
CA GLN A 13 -40.04 -31.16 38.60
C GLN A 13 -38.65 -31.77 38.41
N GLU A 14 -38.34 -32.32 37.24
CA GLU A 14 -36.98 -32.80 36.93
C GLU A 14 -35.97 -31.65 36.81
N ILE A 15 -36.38 -30.53 36.22
CA ILE A 15 -35.54 -29.31 36.14
C ILE A 15 -35.29 -28.75 37.55
N GLU A 16 -36.30 -28.70 38.41
CA GLU A 16 -36.16 -28.18 39.78
C GLU A 16 -35.23 -29.04 40.64
N LYS A 17 -35.31 -30.38 40.53
CA LYS A 17 -34.36 -31.29 41.18
C LYS A 17 -32.93 -31.11 40.64
N GLY A 18 -32.78 -30.96 39.33
CA GLY A 18 -31.49 -30.68 38.70
C GLY A 18 -30.86 -29.38 39.21
N ILE A 19 -31.67 -28.33 39.41
CA ILE A 19 -31.22 -27.04 39.94
C ILE A 19 -30.82 -27.15 41.41
N GLN A 20 -31.53 -27.94 42.22
CA GLN A 20 -31.17 -28.15 43.63
C GLN A 20 -29.90 -28.99 43.82
N GLU A 21 -29.62 -29.95 42.93
CA GLU A 21 -28.40 -30.77 42.97
C GLU A 21 -27.19 -30.11 42.29
N PHE A 22 -27.40 -29.09 41.46
CA PHE A 22 -26.34 -28.40 40.74
C PHE A 22 -25.22 -27.83 41.64
N PRO A 23 -25.50 -27.20 42.80
CA PRO A 23 -24.47 -26.56 43.62
C PRO A 23 -23.48 -27.56 44.22
N SER A 24 -23.95 -28.74 44.63
CA SER A 24 -23.10 -29.77 45.24
C SER A 24 -22.19 -30.41 44.18
N ARG A 25 -22.72 -30.71 42.98
CA ARG A 25 -21.90 -31.20 41.86
C ARG A 25 -20.86 -30.18 41.42
N LEU A 26 -21.24 -28.90 41.34
CA LEU A 26 -20.30 -27.81 41.01
C LEU A 26 -19.16 -27.71 42.02
N LEU A 27 -19.46 -27.84 43.32
CA LEU A 27 -18.45 -27.85 44.39
C LEU A 27 -17.44 -28.99 44.22
N PHE A 28 -17.89 -30.21 43.90
CA PHE A 28 -17.00 -31.33 43.62
C PHE A 28 -16.10 -31.07 42.41
N PHE A 29 -16.61 -30.45 41.35
CA PHE A 29 -15.81 -30.06 40.19
C PHE A 29 -14.73 -29.01 40.50
N ILE A 30 -15.03 -28.06 41.40
CA ILE A 30 -14.08 -27.00 41.78
C ILE A 30 -12.94 -27.55 42.66
N ILE A 31 -13.20 -28.59 43.44
CA ILE A 31 -12.22 -29.22 44.34
C ILE A 31 -11.39 -30.28 43.60
N ASP A 32 -11.78 -30.68 42.39
CA ASP A 32 -11.02 -31.64 41.58
C ASP A 32 -9.59 -31.12 41.33
N PRO A 33 -8.54 -31.85 41.76
CA PRO A 33 -7.15 -31.44 41.54
C PRO A 33 -6.81 -31.21 40.06
N ILE A 34 -7.45 -31.94 39.14
CA ILE A 34 -7.25 -31.77 37.70
C ILE A 34 -7.77 -30.40 37.26
N PHE A 35 -8.94 -30.00 37.75
CA PHE A 35 -9.52 -28.69 37.46
C PHE A 35 -8.67 -27.55 38.02
N ILE A 36 -8.17 -27.69 39.25
CA ILE A 36 -7.27 -26.71 39.87
C ILE A 36 -5.99 -26.53 39.05
N ILE A 37 -5.36 -27.63 38.62
CA ILE A 37 -4.15 -27.60 37.75
C ILE A 37 -4.46 -26.86 36.44
N PHE A 38 -5.61 -27.13 35.83
CA PHE A 38 -6.02 -26.45 34.60
C PHE A 38 -6.17 -24.93 34.78
N ILE A 39 -6.78 -24.48 35.88
CA ILE A 39 -6.90 -23.05 36.20
C ILE A 39 -5.52 -22.40 36.39
N ILE A 40 -4.58 -23.07 37.06
CA ILE A 40 -3.20 -22.57 37.24
C ILE A 40 -2.47 -22.42 35.89
N ILE A 41 -2.65 -23.39 34.98
CA ILE A 41 -2.09 -23.32 33.62
C ILE A 41 -2.66 -22.14 32.85
N LEU A 42 -3.99 -21.96 32.88
CA LEU A 42 -4.65 -20.83 32.23
C LEU A 42 -4.13 -19.49 32.77
N PHE A 43 -3.97 -19.36 34.08
CA PHE A 43 -3.46 -18.15 34.70
C PHE A 43 -2.01 -17.85 34.31
N SER A 44 -1.17 -18.90 34.24
CA SER A 44 0.23 -18.81 33.83
C SER A 44 0.38 -18.40 32.36
N VAL A 45 -0.43 -18.96 31.46
CA VAL A 45 -0.49 -18.56 30.05
C VAL A 45 -0.95 -17.10 29.91
N GLY A 46 -1.95 -16.68 30.70
CA GLY A 46 -2.40 -15.30 30.76
C GLY A 46 -1.30 -14.31 31.20
N LEU A 47 -0.54 -14.67 32.24
CA LEU A 47 0.60 -13.89 32.72
C LEU A 47 1.70 -13.73 31.65
N ILE A 48 2.05 -14.82 30.95
CA ILE A 48 3.03 -14.78 29.85
C ILE A 48 2.54 -13.84 28.75
N PHE A 49 1.25 -13.90 28.40
CA PHE A 49 0.67 -13.03 27.38
C PHE A 49 0.70 -11.55 27.80
N LEU A 50 0.44 -11.23 29.07
CA LEU A 50 0.56 -9.88 29.62
C LEU A 50 2.00 -9.35 29.56
N ILE A 51 3.00 -10.20 29.85
CA ILE A 51 4.43 -9.83 29.74
C ILE A 51 4.78 -9.50 28.28
N ILE A 52 4.39 -10.35 27.33
CA ILE A 52 4.62 -10.12 25.89
C ILE A 52 3.94 -8.82 25.43
N PHE A 53 2.72 -8.57 25.89
CA PHE A 53 1.97 -7.37 25.53
C PHE A 53 2.62 -6.09 26.08
N LYS A 54 3.06 -6.10 27.35
CA LYS A 54 3.82 -4.99 27.95
C LYS A 54 5.13 -4.74 27.19
N TYR A 55 5.86 -5.79 26.85
CA TYR A 55 7.10 -5.68 26.08
C TYR A 55 6.87 -5.06 24.69
N LYS A 56 5.79 -5.48 24.01
CA LYS A 56 5.41 -4.91 22.71
C LYS A 56 5.05 -3.43 22.81
N LEU A 57 4.26 -3.03 23.81
CA LEU A 57 3.91 -1.63 24.06
C LEU A 57 5.16 -0.76 24.34
N HIS A 58 6.07 -1.26 25.18
CA HIS A 58 7.31 -0.56 25.48
C HIS A 58 8.19 -0.37 24.23
N ARG A 59 8.26 -1.38 23.35
CA ARG A 59 8.99 -1.29 22.08
C ARG A 59 8.41 -0.23 21.13
N GLU A 60 7.09 -0.12 21.03
CA GLU A 60 6.45 0.92 20.21
C GLU A 60 6.68 2.32 20.80
N TYR A 61 6.60 2.47 22.13
CA TYR A 61 6.92 3.74 22.80
C TYR A 61 8.34 4.21 22.50
N LYS A 62 9.33 3.31 22.61
CA LYS A 62 10.74 3.62 22.33
C LYS A 62 10.97 4.06 20.87
N ARG A 63 10.22 3.51 19.90
CA ARG A 63 10.30 3.95 18.49
C ARG A 63 9.79 5.39 18.31
N VAL A 64 8.67 5.72 18.93
CA VAL A 64 8.10 7.08 18.86
C VAL A 64 9.06 8.10 19.49
N GLU A 65 9.73 7.74 20.59
CA GLU A 65 10.71 8.61 21.24
C GLU A 65 11.94 8.89 20.36
N ILE A 66 12.47 7.86 19.68
CA ILE A 66 13.60 8.01 18.74
C ILE A 66 13.20 8.93 17.58
N THR A 67 12.04 8.71 16.96
CA THR A 67 11.55 9.57 15.87
C THR A 67 11.33 11.01 16.32
N LYS A 68 10.89 11.24 17.56
CA LYS A 68 10.76 12.60 18.11
C LYS A 68 12.11 13.29 18.33
N LYS A 69 13.16 12.55 18.72
CA LYS A 69 14.51 13.10 18.85
C LYS A 69 15.11 13.46 17.49
N GLU A 70 14.97 12.58 16.49
CA GLU A 70 15.41 12.84 15.11
C GLU A 70 14.73 14.09 14.50
N ILE A 71 13.44 14.32 14.79
CA ILE A 71 12.73 15.52 14.30
C ILE A 71 13.19 16.79 15.02
N LYS A 72 13.59 16.73 16.29
CA LYS A 72 14.08 17.89 17.04
C LYS A 72 15.53 18.26 16.71
N GLU A 73 16.35 17.27 16.38
CA GLU A 73 17.76 17.47 16.00
C GLU A 73 17.92 17.77 14.51
N SER A 74 16.90 17.52 13.68
CA SER A 74 16.85 18.05 12.32
C SER A 74 16.81 19.58 12.39
N PRO A 75 17.80 20.30 11.83
CA PRO A 75 17.82 21.75 11.83
C PRO A 75 16.51 22.27 11.25
N SER A 76 15.82 23.12 12.01
CA SER A 76 14.54 23.68 11.58
C SER A 76 14.75 24.37 10.23
N PRO A 77 13.88 24.14 9.22
CA PRO A 77 13.97 24.81 7.94
C PRO A 77 13.48 26.25 8.12
N LYS A 78 14.24 27.07 8.86
CA LYS A 78 14.07 28.50 8.88
C LYS A 78 14.82 29.07 7.68
N THR A 79 14.01 29.38 6.67
CA THR A 79 14.27 30.42 5.66
C THR A 79 15.42 30.14 4.70
N ARG A 80 15.32 29.05 3.91
CA ARG A 80 15.97 29.02 2.60
C ARG A 80 15.09 29.82 1.63
N LYS A 81 15.33 31.13 1.53
CA LYS A 81 14.97 31.89 0.32
C LYS A 81 15.62 31.17 -0.85
N ILE A 82 14.80 30.90 -1.87
CA ILE A 82 15.20 30.23 -3.10
C ILE A 82 16.08 31.21 -3.87
N TYR A 83 17.39 31.12 -3.67
CA TYR A 83 18.36 31.35 -4.73
C TYR A 83 18.89 29.97 -5.11
N SER A 84 18.54 29.54 -6.32
CA SER A 84 19.19 28.43 -6.99
C SER A 84 20.51 28.96 -7.54
N GLU A 85 21.52 28.90 -6.70
CA GLU A 85 22.91 29.08 -7.09
C GLU A 85 23.44 27.68 -7.45
N GLU A 86 23.80 27.53 -8.71
CA GLU A 86 24.59 26.42 -9.23
C GLU A 86 25.91 26.41 -8.48
N ASN A 87 26.20 25.32 -7.77
CA ASN A 87 27.57 24.96 -7.46
C ASN A 87 27.74 23.50 -7.92
N GLU A 88 28.31 23.40 -9.12
CA GLU A 88 29.36 22.44 -9.39
C GLU A 88 30.51 22.63 -8.38
N ASP A 89 31.36 21.61 -8.31
CA ASP A 89 32.70 21.58 -7.72
C ASP A 89 32.82 20.45 -6.69
N GLU A 90 33.42 19.34 -7.12
CA GLU A 90 34.88 19.16 -7.21
C GLU A 90 35.48 19.00 -5.81
N GLU A 91 35.68 17.73 -5.51
CA GLU A 91 36.40 17.23 -4.36
C GLU A 91 37.90 17.45 -4.63
N ILE A 92 38.47 18.56 -4.14
CA ILE A 92 39.93 18.74 -4.06
C ILE A 92 40.34 19.12 -2.64
N ASN A 93 41.23 18.28 -2.11
CA ASN A 93 42.00 18.41 -0.88
C ASN A 93 42.78 19.73 -0.78
N GLY A 94 42.79 20.33 0.42
CA GLY A 94 44.05 20.78 1.03
C GLY A 94 44.13 22.24 1.50
N LYS A 95 44.26 22.37 2.83
CA LYS A 95 45.03 23.36 3.62
C LYS A 95 44.65 24.85 3.54
N ASP A 96 44.28 25.37 4.72
CA ASP A 96 44.40 26.77 5.16
C ASP A 96 45.80 27.35 4.82
N PRO A 97 45.91 28.67 4.52
CA PRO A 97 45.78 29.70 5.55
C PRO A 97 44.93 30.92 5.18
N GLU A 98 44.49 31.61 6.25
CA GLU A 98 43.93 32.96 6.31
C GLU A 98 44.65 33.94 5.38
N GLU A 99 43.88 34.66 4.55
CA GLU A 99 44.27 35.96 4.01
C GLU A 99 43.02 36.84 3.85
N ASP A 100 43.02 37.94 4.62
CA ASP A 100 42.09 39.06 4.50
C ASP A 100 42.30 39.75 3.14
N ILE A 101 41.29 39.71 2.27
CA ILE A 101 41.22 40.58 1.09
C ILE A 101 39.83 41.22 1.09
N GLU A 102 39.80 42.45 1.62
CA GLU A 102 38.77 43.44 1.37
C GLU A 102 38.95 43.93 -0.06
N ASP A 103 38.08 43.52 -0.99
CA ASP A 103 37.81 44.27 -2.21
C ASP A 103 36.37 43.98 -2.65
N GLU A 104 35.47 44.89 -2.28
CA GLU A 104 34.10 44.98 -2.80
C GLU A 104 34.15 45.38 -4.29
N GLU A 105 34.45 44.43 -5.18
CA GLU A 105 34.20 44.60 -6.61
C GLU A 105 32.69 44.56 -6.85
N SER A 106 32.13 45.74 -7.15
CA SER A 106 30.74 45.91 -7.58
C SER A 106 30.50 45.10 -8.86
N CYS A 107 29.89 43.93 -8.70
CA CYS A 107 29.46 43.09 -9.82
C CYS A 107 28.36 43.84 -10.61
N GLU A 108 28.78 44.53 -11.68
CA GLU A 108 27.88 45.11 -12.68
C GLU A 108 27.00 43.99 -13.23
N SER A 109 25.71 44.00 -12.87
CA SER A 109 24.73 43.05 -13.35
C SER A 109 24.59 43.19 -14.87
N LEU A 110 25.21 42.28 -15.61
CA LEU A 110 25.08 42.20 -17.05
C LEU A 110 23.60 42.05 -17.44
N PRO A 111 23.15 42.70 -18.52
CA PRO A 111 21.77 42.62 -18.96
C PRO A 111 21.41 41.16 -19.27
N LEU A 112 20.40 40.65 -18.55
CA LEU A 112 19.75 39.36 -18.82
C LEU A 112 19.03 39.44 -20.17
N GLU A 113 19.79 39.37 -21.26
CA GLU A 113 19.23 39.13 -22.58
C GLU A 113 18.50 37.80 -22.54
N ASN A 114 17.20 37.87 -22.78
CA ASN A 114 16.27 36.76 -22.67
C ASN A 114 16.46 35.84 -23.87
N TYR A 115 17.55 35.06 -23.88
CA TYR A 115 17.83 34.08 -24.94
C TYR A 115 16.77 32.99 -24.90
N GLN A 116 15.73 33.15 -25.73
CA GLN A 116 14.74 32.12 -25.97
C GLN A 116 15.40 30.98 -26.76
N ARG A 117 16.01 30.03 -26.04
CA ARG A 117 16.43 28.76 -26.65
C ARG A 117 15.17 28.03 -27.10
N SER A 118 15.06 27.77 -28.41
CA SER A 118 14.02 26.89 -28.95
C SER A 118 14.33 25.45 -28.53
N VAL A 119 13.53 24.90 -27.62
CA VAL A 119 13.66 23.51 -27.17
C VAL A 119 12.73 22.63 -27.99
N ASN A 120 13.26 21.55 -28.57
CA ASN A 120 12.47 20.54 -29.27
C ASN A 120 11.90 19.52 -28.27
N ILE A 121 10.62 19.66 -27.91
CA ILE A 121 9.91 18.79 -26.97
C ILE A 121 9.28 17.61 -27.73
N LYS A 122 9.71 16.37 -27.46
CA LYS A 122 9.22 15.17 -28.16
C LYS A 122 8.19 14.35 -27.35
N VAL A 123 8.01 14.66 -26.07
CA VAL A 123 7.07 13.91 -25.21
C VAL A 123 5.60 14.15 -25.60
N ASN A 124 4.81 13.08 -25.62
CA ASN A 124 3.36 13.15 -25.78
C ASN A 124 2.70 13.49 -24.44
N SER A 125 2.22 14.73 -24.27
CA SER A 125 1.57 15.21 -23.04
C SER A 125 0.30 14.45 -22.65
N ASN A 126 -0.31 13.69 -23.57
CA ASN A 126 -1.47 12.85 -23.26
C ASN A 126 -1.08 11.57 -22.47
N LYS A 127 0.20 11.18 -22.48
CA LYS A 127 0.68 10.02 -21.74
C LYS A 127 0.89 10.40 -20.28
N ARG A 128 0.13 9.82 -19.37
CA ARG A 128 0.06 10.26 -17.96
C ARG A 128 1.13 9.66 -17.03
N TYR A 129 2.03 8.85 -17.59
CA TYR A 129 3.02 8.05 -16.86
C TYR A 129 4.37 8.06 -17.60
N PHE A 130 5.41 8.54 -16.93
CA PHE A 130 6.79 8.51 -17.46
C PHE A 130 7.78 8.08 -16.39
N HIS A 131 8.79 7.31 -16.77
CA HIS A 131 10.01 7.19 -15.97
C HIS A 131 10.81 8.48 -16.14
N LYS A 132 11.19 9.13 -15.03
CA LYS A 132 11.97 10.38 -15.10
C LYS A 132 13.31 10.20 -15.82
N LYS A 133 13.91 9.01 -15.74
CA LYS A 133 15.21 8.68 -16.35
C LYS A 133 15.16 8.59 -17.89
N ASP A 134 13.97 8.44 -18.47
CA ASP A 134 13.80 8.21 -19.91
C ASP A 134 13.38 9.51 -20.65
N ILE A 135 13.38 10.66 -19.98
CA ILE A 135 12.98 11.96 -20.51
C ILE A 135 14.04 13.02 -20.20
N SER A 136 14.19 14.00 -21.09
CA SER A 136 15.20 15.07 -20.93
C SER A 136 14.83 16.07 -19.83
N LYS A 137 15.79 16.86 -19.37
CA LYS A 137 15.57 17.87 -18.32
C LYS A 137 14.52 18.92 -18.74
N ASP A 138 14.56 19.35 -20.00
CA ASP A 138 13.61 20.34 -20.52
C ASP A 138 12.20 19.76 -20.65
N GLU A 139 12.09 18.50 -21.07
CA GLU A 139 10.80 17.78 -21.10
C GLU A 139 10.23 17.55 -19.70
N VAL A 140 11.08 17.27 -18.69
CA VAL A 140 10.66 17.24 -17.29
C VAL A 140 10.09 18.59 -16.87
N LYS A 141 10.79 19.70 -17.18
CA LYS A 141 10.32 21.05 -16.85
C LYS A 141 8.99 21.37 -17.53
N PHE A 142 8.85 21.02 -18.81
CA PHE A 142 7.62 21.14 -19.57
C PHE A 142 6.46 20.35 -18.91
N LEU A 143 6.66 19.07 -18.60
CA LEU A 143 5.63 18.23 -17.96
C LEU A 143 5.26 18.73 -16.55
N LEU A 144 6.23 19.24 -15.78
CA LEU A 144 5.94 19.85 -14.48
C LEU A 144 5.05 21.10 -14.63
N ALA A 145 5.28 21.92 -15.66
CA ALA A 145 4.42 23.07 -15.96
C ALA A 145 2.99 22.65 -16.36
N GLU A 146 2.84 21.50 -17.03
CA GLU A 146 1.55 20.85 -17.33
C GLU A 146 0.89 20.16 -16.11
N GLY A 147 1.47 20.30 -14.91
CA GLY A 147 0.88 19.79 -13.66
C GLY A 147 1.20 18.33 -13.34
N TYR A 148 2.21 17.74 -13.98
CA TYR A 148 2.73 16.43 -13.57
C TYR A 148 3.38 16.51 -12.19
N GLN A 149 3.33 15.41 -11.45
CA GLN A 149 3.96 15.29 -10.14
C GLN A 149 5.08 14.25 -10.17
N ILE A 150 6.25 14.60 -9.62
CA ILE A 150 7.32 13.64 -9.41
C ILE A 150 7.04 12.84 -8.13
N LYS A 151 6.98 11.51 -8.24
CA LYS A 151 6.85 10.60 -7.10
C LYS A 151 7.84 9.45 -7.19
N LYS A 152 8.34 9.04 -6.03
CA LYS A 152 9.29 7.92 -5.90
C LYS A 152 8.53 6.64 -5.57
N TYR A 153 8.57 5.66 -6.47
CA TYR A 153 7.89 4.37 -6.30
C TYR A 153 8.81 3.19 -6.61
N LYS A 154 8.45 2.00 -6.11
CA LYS A 154 9.17 0.76 -6.41
C LYS A 154 8.69 0.19 -7.73
N ASN A 155 9.56 0.13 -8.73
CA ASN A 155 9.25 -0.45 -10.05
C ASN A 155 9.15 -1.98 -9.96
N LEU A 156 8.11 -2.59 -10.54
CA LEU A 156 7.90 -4.04 -10.55
C LEU A 156 8.94 -4.82 -11.37
N LEU A 157 9.52 -4.21 -12.41
CA LEU A 157 10.48 -4.86 -13.31
C LEU A 157 11.80 -5.16 -12.60
N ASN A 158 12.41 -4.13 -12.01
CA ASN A 158 13.74 -4.22 -11.40
C ASN A 158 13.73 -4.17 -9.86
N CYS A 159 12.55 -3.99 -9.25
CA CYS A 159 12.38 -3.88 -7.81
C CYS A 159 13.15 -2.72 -7.15
N ARG A 160 13.58 -1.69 -7.91
CA ARG A 160 14.27 -0.51 -7.39
C ARG A 160 13.30 0.66 -7.21
N MET A 161 13.67 1.58 -6.32
CA MET A 161 12.94 2.84 -6.17
C MET A 161 13.36 3.79 -7.29
N GLU A 162 12.42 4.20 -8.13
CA GLU A 162 12.65 5.13 -9.25
C GLU A 162 11.74 6.37 -9.10
N ASN A 163 12.11 7.46 -9.77
CA ASN A 163 11.29 8.65 -9.87
C ASN A 163 10.42 8.58 -11.12
N PHE A 164 9.13 8.85 -10.94
CA PHE A 164 8.11 8.84 -11.98
C PHE A 164 7.45 10.20 -12.08
N LEU A 165 7.14 10.66 -13.29
CA LEU A 165 6.23 11.78 -13.50
C LEU A 165 4.84 11.22 -13.76
N LEU A 166 3.87 11.70 -12.97
CA LEU A 166 2.51 11.18 -12.95
C LEU A 166 1.49 12.32 -13.01
N GLN A 167 0.48 12.17 -13.86
CA GLN A 167 -0.64 13.12 -13.96
C GLN A 167 -1.98 12.41 -13.70
N PRO A 168 -2.42 12.29 -12.43
CA PRO A 168 -3.69 11.63 -12.07
C PRO A 168 -4.90 12.41 -12.62
N ARG A 169 -6.02 11.70 -12.87
CA ARG A 169 -7.31 12.31 -13.17
C ARG A 169 -7.94 12.79 -11.85
N HIS A 170 -8.96 13.62 -11.95
CA HIS A 170 -9.69 14.15 -10.79
C HIS A 170 -10.22 13.05 -9.83
N ASN A 171 -10.55 11.87 -10.36
CA ASN A 171 -11.07 10.73 -9.60
C ASN A 171 -10.07 9.58 -9.41
N GLU A 172 -8.79 9.82 -9.68
CA GLU A 172 -7.74 8.81 -9.62
C GLU A 172 -6.63 9.24 -8.67
N SER A 173 -6.15 8.33 -7.82
CA SER A 173 -4.98 8.64 -6.98
C SER A 173 -3.67 8.37 -7.74
N LEU A 174 -2.59 9.07 -7.37
CA LEU A 174 -1.25 8.82 -7.93
C LEU A 174 -0.82 7.35 -7.81
N THR A 175 -1.16 6.70 -6.69
CA THR A 175 -0.80 5.30 -6.46
C THR A 175 -1.62 4.36 -7.34
N HIS A 176 -2.88 4.71 -7.64
CA HIS A 176 -3.71 3.97 -8.59
C HIS A 176 -3.05 4.01 -9.97
N LEU A 177 -2.87 5.22 -10.51
CA LEU A 177 -2.26 5.46 -11.82
C LEU A 177 -0.90 4.75 -11.96
N PHE A 178 -0.04 4.90 -10.95
CA PHE A 178 1.28 4.27 -10.93
C PHE A 178 1.16 2.74 -11.02
N LEU A 179 0.32 2.11 -10.20
CA LEU A 179 0.19 0.66 -10.19
C LEU A 179 -0.42 0.14 -11.49
N THR A 180 -1.42 0.83 -12.05
CA THR A 180 -2.07 0.44 -13.31
C THR A 180 -1.03 0.35 -14.42
N HIS A 181 -0.29 1.43 -14.66
CA HIS A 181 0.72 1.46 -15.71
C HIS A 181 1.93 0.57 -15.42
N ASN A 182 2.41 0.50 -14.17
CA ASN A 182 3.58 -0.32 -13.88
C ASN A 182 3.30 -1.83 -13.93
N ILE A 183 2.06 -2.26 -13.69
CA ILE A 183 1.63 -3.66 -13.90
C ILE A 183 1.51 -3.96 -15.40
N SER A 184 0.88 -3.06 -16.18
CA SER A 184 0.77 -3.20 -17.63
C SER A 184 2.15 -3.26 -18.29
N GLU A 185 3.04 -2.31 -17.97
CA GLU A 185 4.43 -2.30 -18.46
C GLU A 185 5.19 -3.60 -18.10
N PHE A 186 4.96 -4.14 -16.90
CA PHE A 186 5.56 -5.41 -16.48
C PHE A 186 5.07 -6.58 -17.34
N LEU A 187 3.76 -6.67 -17.60
CA LEU A 187 3.16 -7.73 -18.40
C LEU A 187 3.58 -7.62 -19.87
N GLU A 188 3.57 -6.42 -20.44
CA GLU A 188 3.96 -6.15 -21.83
C GLU A 188 5.43 -6.51 -22.09
N LYS A 189 6.33 -6.21 -21.15
CA LYS A 189 7.75 -6.62 -21.24
C LYS A 189 7.95 -8.13 -21.18
N GLU A 190 7.00 -8.89 -20.64
CA GLU A 190 7.00 -10.34 -20.66
C GLU A 190 6.19 -10.93 -21.83
N GLY A 191 5.80 -10.09 -22.80
CA GLY A 191 5.10 -10.49 -24.02
C GLY A 191 3.60 -10.74 -23.84
N ILE A 192 2.99 -10.14 -22.81
CA ILE A 192 1.54 -10.22 -22.57
C ILE A 192 0.94 -8.86 -22.89
N GLU A 193 0.17 -8.77 -23.97
CA GLU A 193 -0.56 -7.56 -24.33
C GLU A 193 -1.61 -7.22 -23.26
N THR A 194 -1.72 -5.93 -22.93
CA THR A 194 -2.65 -5.46 -21.90
C THR A 194 -3.52 -4.33 -22.42
N GLU A 195 -4.79 -4.33 -22.01
CA GLU A 195 -5.73 -3.24 -22.23
C GLU A 195 -6.00 -2.54 -20.89
N LEU A 196 -5.92 -1.21 -20.89
CA LEU A 196 -6.19 -0.37 -19.73
C LEU A 196 -7.56 0.29 -19.83
N PHE A 197 -8.34 0.20 -18.76
CA PHE A 197 -9.64 0.87 -18.67
C PHE A 197 -9.70 1.79 -17.46
N THR A 198 -10.64 2.76 -17.50
CA THR A 198 -10.76 3.77 -16.45
C THR A 198 -12.16 3.87 -15.84
N THR A 199 -13.11 3.04 -16.28
CA THR A 199 -14.53 3.17 -15.93
C THR A 199 -15.14 1.86 -15.47
N LYS A 200 -16.16 1.33 -16.18
CA LYS A 200 -16.97 0.17 -15.76
C LYS A 200 -16.20 -1.15 -15.86
N LYS A 201 -15.19 -1.21 -16.74
CA LYS A 201 -14.35 -2.39 -16.94
C LYS A 201 -13.23 -2.43 -15.90
N PRO A 202 -12.62 -3.61 -15.67
CA PRO A 202 -11.47 -3.73 -14.78
C PRO A 202 -10.30 -2.86 -15.24
N ASP A 203 -9.50 -2.37 -14.30
CA ASP A 203 -8.40 -1.44 -14.62
C ASP A 203 -7.41 -2.01 -15.66
N ILE A 204 -7.12 -3.30 -15.58
CA ILE A 204 -6.23 -4.00 -16.52
C ILE A 204 -6.90 -5.30 -16.96
N VAL A 205 -6.94 -5.52 -18.27
CA VAL A 205 -7.39 -6.77 -18.88
C VAL A 205 -6.28 -7.31 -19.78
N PHE A 206 -6.11 -8.63 -19.81
CA PHE A 206 -5.16 -9.30 -20.69
C PHE A 206 -5.59 -10.75 -20.96
N GLU A 207 -4.99 -11.38 -21.97
CA GLU A 207 -5.32 -12.76 -22.35
C GLU A 207 -4.08 -13.66 -22.26
N ILE A 208 -4.27 -14.89 -21.76
CA ILE A 208 -3.24 -15.93 -21.81
C ILE A 208 -3.90 -17.23 -22.28
N ARG A 209 -3.54 -17.68 -23.49
CA ARG A 209 -4.03 -18.94 -24.11
C ARG A 209 -5.56 -19.00 -24.24
N GLY A 210 -6.20 -17.98 -24.82
CA GLY A 210 -7.66 -17.97 -24.97
C GLY A 210 -8.42 -17.65 -23.68
N LYS A 211 -7.73 -17.39 -22.56
CA LYS A 211 -8.36 -17.12 -21.26
C LYS A 211 -8.20 -15.67 -20.88
N GLY A 212 -9.31 -15.02 -20.56
CA GLY A 212 -9.37 -13.63 -20.14
C GLY A 212 -9.00 -13.47 -18.66
N PHE A 213 -8.09 -12.54 -18.39
CA PHE A 213 -7.68 -12.17 -17.05
C PHE A 213 -8.00 -10.71 -16.78
N ALA A 214 -8.38 -10.40 -15.54
CA ALA A 214 -8.63 -9.03 -15.09
C ALA A 214 -7.92 -8.71 -13.77
N ILE A 215 -7.46 -7.47 -13.65
CA ILE A 215 -6.87 -6.92 -12.42
C ILE A 215 -7.62 -5.64 -12.07
N GLU A 216 -8.11 -5.57 -10.84
CA GLU A 216 -8.77 -4.40 -10.29
C GLU A 216 -7.92 -3.78 -9.17
N ILE A 217 -7.61 -2.49 -9.26
CA ILE A 217 -6.71 -1.79 -8.36
C ILE A 217 -7.52 -0.94 -7.37
N GLU A 218 -7.37 -1.26 -6.09
CA GLU A 218 -8.21 -0.71 -5.04
C GLU A 218 -7.37 0.16 -4.09
N THR A 219 -7.55 1.48 -4.21
CA THR A 219 -6.79 2.47 -3.44
C THR A 219 -7.47 3.00 -2.19
N GLY A 220 -8.76 2.68 -1.99
CA GLY A 220 -9.63 3.45 -1.11
C GLY A 220 -10.54 2.64 -0.21
N SER A 221 -11.64 3.28 0.20
CA SER A 221 -12.70 2.73 1.03
C SER A 221 -13.95 2.45 0.18
N ILE A 222 -13.81 1.82 -0.99
CA ILE A 222 -14.97 1.40 -1.82
C ILE A 222 -15.98 0.59 -1.00
N PHE A 223 -15.52 -0.06 0.07
CA PHE A 223 -16.39 -0.71 1.04
C PHE A 223 -17.46 0.15 1.73
N SER A 224 -17.36 1.48 1.70
CA SER A 224 -18.45 2.32 2.19
C SER A 224 -19.70 2.20 1.31
N LYS A 225 -19.56 1.68 0.08
CA LYS A 225 -20.65 1.54 -0.90
C LYS A 225 -20.72 0.10 -1.42
N ILE A 226 -21.38 -0.77 -0.66
CA ILE A 226 -21.54 -2.20 -0.99
C ILE A 226 -22.17 -2.40 -2.38
N SER A 227 -23.10 -1.54 -2.81
CA SER A 227 -23.72 -1.61 -4.14
C SER A 227 -22.70 -1.54 -5.27
N ARG A 228 -21.78 -0.57 -5.22
CA ARG A 228 -20.70 -0.41 -6.22
C ARG A 228 -19.77 -1.62 -6.25
N MET A 229 -19.49 -2.21 -5.09
CA MET A 229 -18.70 -3.45 -5.03
C MET A 229 -19.43 -4.60 -5.74
N LYS A 230 -20.75 -4.75 -5.54
CA LYS A 230 -21.54 -5.77 -6.25
C LYS A 230 -21.50 -5.57 -7.76
N GLU A 231 -21.72 -4.35 -8.24
CA GLU A 231 -21.63 -4.02 -9.68
C GLU A 231 -20.27 -4.40 -10.27
N LYS A 232 -19.17 -4.04 -9.59
CA LYS A 232 -17.82 -4.42 -10.01
C LYS A 232 -17.64 -5.94 -10.06
N LEU A 233 -18.15 -6.66 -9.07
CA LEU A 233 -18.04 -8.12 -9.02
C LEU A 233 -18.81 -8.79 -10.16
N GLU A 234 -19.96 -8.26 -10.57
CA GLU A 234 -20.68 -8.79 -11.74
C GLU A 234 -19.86 -8.62 -13.03
N VAL A 235 -19.19 -7.48 -13.20
CA VAL A 235 -18.27 -7.28 -14.33
C VAL A 235 -17.07 -8.22 -14.25
N LEU A 236 -16.47 -8.41 -13.08
CA LEU A 236 -15.29 -9.26 -12.92
C LEU A 236 -15.59 -10.75 -13.19
N LYS A 237 -16.82 -11.22 -12.92
CA LYS A 237 -17.24 -12.59 -13.18
C LYS A 237 -17.24 -12.99 -14.66
N SER A 238 -17.20 -12.05 -15.60
CA SER A 238 -17.12 -12.37 -17.03
C SER A 238 -15.71 -12.81 -17.48
N TYR A 239 -14.70 -12.69 -16.61
CA TYR A 239 -13.32 -13.10 -16.87
C TYR A 239 -13.01 -14.46 -16.23
N ASP A 240 -12.23 -15.30 -16.90
CA ASP A 240 -11.83 -16.62 -16.39
C ASP A 240 -11.13 -16.54 -15.03
N LYS A 241 -10.28 -15.53 -14.87
CA LYS A 241 -9.55 -15.27 -13.63
C LYS A 241 -9.42 -13.79 -13.38
N TRP A 242 -9.62 -13.40 -12.13
CA TRP A 242 -9.45 -12.01 -11.73
C TRP A 242 -8.98 -11.92 -10.28
N PHE A 243 -8.36 -10.80 -9.92
CA PHE A 243 -7.98 -10.53 -8.54
C PHE A 243 -7.84 -9.03 -8.27
N PHE A 244 -8.02 -8.65 -7.02
CA PHE A 244 -7.80 -7.30 -6.54
C PHE A 244 -6.32 -7.05 -6.21
N VAL A 245 -5.81 -5.89 -6.58
CA VAL A 245 -4.58 -5.30 -6.07
C VAL A 245 -4.94 -4.19 -5.09
N VAL A 246 -4.80 -4.48 -3.80
CA VAL A 246 -5.18 -3.55 -2.74
C VAL A 246 -3.94 -2.79 -2.26
N THR A 247 -4.00 -1.46 -2.30
CA THR A 247 -2.84 -0.64 -1.92
C THR A 247 -2.62 -0.58 -0.41
N ASP A 248 -3.71 -0.58 0.35
CA ASP A 248 -3.70 -0.66 1.81
C ASP A 248 -3.67 -2.11 2.30
N ARG A 249 -2.58 -2.50 2.96
CA ARG A 249 -2.37 -3.85 3.51
C ARG A 249 -3.48 -4.25 4.49
N ASN A 250 -4.00 -3.31 5.27
CA ASN A 250 -5.00 -3.60 6.30
C ASN A 250 -6.35 -3.96 5.68
N LYS A 251 -6.61 -3.51 4.44
CA LYS A 251 -7.86 -3.79 3.72
C LYS A 251 -7.82 -5.10 2.93
N VAL A 252 -6.64 -5.69 2.69
CA VAL A 252 -6.50 -6.94 1.93
C VAL A 252 -7.41 -8.04 2.48
N LYS A 253 -7.43 -8.25 3.82
CA LYS A 253 -8.29 -9.27 4.45
C LYS A 253 -9.77 -9.02 4.20
N LYS A 254 -10.18 -7.75 4.06
CA LYS A 254 -11.56 -7.38 3.76
C LYS A 254 -11.91 -7.67 2.29
N TYR A 255 -11.01 -7.36 1.34
CA TYR A 255 -11.20 -7.68 -0.08
C TYR A 255 -11.23 -9.19 -0.34
N LYS A 256 -10.46 -9.97 0.42
CA LYS A 256 -10.49 -11.45 0.34
C LYS A 256 -11.86 -12.08 0.60
N LYS A 257 -12.81 -11.35 1.20
CA LYS A 257 -14.20 -11.82 1.36
C LYS A 257 -15.01 -11.80 0.06
N TYR A 258 -14.55 -11.04 -0.94
CA TYR A 258 -15.25 -10.82 -2.21
C TYR A 258 -14.59 -11.53 -3.39
N GLY A 259 -13.30 -11.87 -3.29
CA GLY A 259 -12.55 -12.55 -4.32
C GLY A 259 -11.08 -12.67 -3.98
N ASP A 260 -10.26 -13.12 -4.94
CA ASP A 260 -8.81 -13.14 -4.74
C ASP A 260 -8.29 -11.70 -4.60
N ALA A 261 -7.40 -11.48 -3.64
CA ALA A 261 -6.88 -10.15 -3.33
C ALA A 261 -5.44 -10.24 -2.82
N VAL A 262 -4.58 -9.41 -3.39
CA VAL A 262 -3.17 -9.30 -3.04
C VAL A 262 -2.83 -7.86 -2.66
N GLY A 263 -1.94 -7.70 -1.69
CA GLY A 263 -1.37 -6.38 -1.38
C GLY A 263 -0.24 -6.03 -2.36
N LYS A 264 0.04 -4.74 -2.51
CA LYS A 264 1.13 -4.21 -3.38
C LYS A 264 2.45 -4.99 -3.31
N ARG A 265 2.86 -5.45 -2.11
CA ARG A 265 4.13 -6.19 -1.90
C ARG A 265 4.20 -7.53 -2.64
N TYR A 266 3.05 -8.14 -2.91
CA TYR A 266 2.94 -9.48 -3.49
C TYR A 266 2.50 -9.46 -4.96
N VAL A 267 2.29 -8.28 -5.54
CA VAL A 267 1.86 -8.12 -6.93
C VAL A 267 2.84 -8.79 -7.87
N LYS A 268 4.14 -8.46 -7.79
CA LYS A 268 5.16 -9.07 -8.65
C LYS A 268 5.13 -10.60 -8.59
N SER A 269 5.16 -11.18 -7.39
CA SER A 269 5.10 -12.64 -7.21
C SER A 269 3.84 -13.26 -7.82
N ARG A 270 2.72 -12.52 -7.82
CA ARG A 270 1.49 -12.95 -8.48
C ARG A 270 1.63 -12.89 -10.01
N LEU A 271 2.18 -11.81 -10.55
CA LEU A 271 2.40 -11.65 -12.00
C LEU A 271 3.41 -12.66 -12.55
N ASP A 272 4.49 -12.95 -11.81
CA ASP A 272 5.48 -13.97 -12.17
C ASP A 272 4.84 -15.36 -12.41
N LYS A 273 3.69 -15.66 -11.76
CA LYS A 273 2.94 -16.90 -12.02
C LYS A 273 2.28 -16.89 -13.40
N PHE A 274 1.77 -15.76 -13.87
CA PHE A 274 1.19 -15.63 -15.21
C PHE A 274 2.26 -15.72 -16.29
N VAL A 275 3.41 -15.07 -16.08
CA VAL A 275 4.59 -15.17 -16.96
C VAL A 275 5.03 -16.63 -17.14
N LYS A 276 5.05 -17.42 -16.05
CA LYS A 276 5.37 -18.85 -16.12
C LYS A 276 4.37 -19.65 -16.97
N LEU A 277 3.08 -19.27 -16.97
CA LEU A 277 2.08 -19.92 -17.82
C LEU A 277 2.34 -19.65 -19.30
N VAL A 278 2.72 -18.41 -19.66
CA VAL A 278 3.09 -18.05 -21.04
C VAL A 278 4.31 -18.83 -21.51
N LYS A 279 5.37 -18.88 -20.69
CA LYS A 279 6.62 -19.60 -21.03
C LYS A 279 6.41 -21.11 -21.17
N LYS A 280 5.43 -21.68 -20.46
CA LYS A 280 5.07 -23.11 -20.62
C LYS A 280 4.32 -23.39 -21.94
N SER A 281 3.82 -22.40 -22.66
CA SER A 281 3.08 -22.61 -23.94
C SER A 281 3.98 -22.58 -25.15
N GLN A 282 5.16 -21.98 -25.01
CA GLN A 282 6.15 -21.85 -26.06
C GLN A 282 7.10 -23.06 -26.13
N LYS A 283 7.01 -23.95 -25.13
CA LYS A 283 7.73 -25.24 -25.09
C LYS A 283 6.79 -26.34 -25.55
#